data_AF-A0A958HMF2-F1
#
_entry.id   AF-A0A958HMF2-F1
#
_cell.length_a   1.000
_cell.length_b   1.000
_cell.length_c   1.000
_cell.angle_alpha   90.00
_cell.angle_beta   90.00
_cell.angle_gamma   90.00
#
_symmetry.space_group_name_H-M   'P 1'
#
loop_
_entity.id
_entity.type
_entity.pdbx_description
1 polymer ?
#
loop_
_entity_poly.entity_id
_entity_poly.type
_entity_poly.pdbx_seq_one_letter_code
_entity_poly.pdbx_strand_id
1 'polypeptide(L)'
;QDWSSGWTSASTFAIGGKNYLFLLKAGDGRTHVNEINADGKIGPVIDNRDWSSGWTTAKTYAIGGQNYLFLLKNGNGRMHMHQISPDGKIGPRIDQRIWSPGWTTVSFYSTVQGTYLSLIKA
;
A
#
# COMPACT_ATOMS: atom_id res chain seq x y z
N GLN A 1 -19.82 2.93 -0.25
CA GLN A 1 -18.63 2.24 0.30
C GLN A 1 -19.00 0.77 0.43
N ASP A 2 -18.23 -0.14 -0.18
CA ASP A 2 -18.44 -1.58 0.00
C ASP A 2 -17.52 -2.10 1.11
N TRP A 3 -18.06 -2.26 2.31
CA TRP A 3 -17.39 -2.82 3.48
C TRP A 3 -17.58 -4.35 3.56
N SER A 4 -17.62 -5.02 2.41
CA SER A 4 -17.68 -6.49 2.35
C SER A 4 -16.46 -7.14 3.00
N SER A 5 -16.61 -8.40 3.41
CA SER A 5 -15.54 -9.20 4.01
C SER A 5 -14.32 -9.36 3.10
N GLY A 6 -13.18 -9.76 3.69
CA GLY A 6 -11.98 -10.16 2.94
C GLY A 6 -10.94 -9.06 2.74
N TRP A 7 -11.08 -7.89 3.37
CA TRP A 7 -9.98 -6.92 3.49
C TRP A 7 -8.90 -7.48 4.41
N THR A 8 -7.68 -7.62 3.90
CA THR A 8 -6.56 -8.29 4.58
C THR A 8 -5.39 -7.37 4.89
N SER A 9 -5.37 -6.16 4.33
CA SER A 9 -4.33 -5.18 4.63
C SER A 9 -4.92 -3.78 4.67
N ALA A 10 -4.43 -3.00 5.63
CA ALA A 10 -4.74 -1.58 5.81
C ALA A 10 -3.43 -0.82 6.04
N SER A 11 -3.31 0.36 5.43
CA SER A 11 -2.17 1.25 5.64
C SER A 11 -2.63 2.70 5.52
N THR A 12 -2.16 3.57 6.41
CA THR A 12 -2.49 5.00 6.37
C THR A 12 -1.32 5.81 5.83
N PHE A 13 -1.61 6.95 5.22
CA PHE A 13 -0.60 7.91 4.78
C PHE A 13 -1.17 9.32 4.78
N ALA A 14 -0.29 10.33 4.79
CA ALA A 14 -0.66 11.73 4.84
C ALA A 14 -0.04 12.53 3.69
N ILE A 15 -0.82 13.43 3.09
CA ILE A 15 -0.39 14.34 2.01
C ILE A 15 -1.03 15.69 2.26
N GLY A 16 -0.23 16.75 2.32
CA GLY A 16 -0.73 18.13 2.40
C GLY A 16 -1.71 18.38 3.57
N GLY A 17 -1.49 17.72 4.72
CA GLY A 17 -2.37 17.82 5.90
C GLY A 17 -3.64 16.97 5.85
N LYS A 18 -3.91 16.25 4.75
CA LYS A 18 -4.96 15.25 4.65
C LYS A 18 -4.42 13.86 4.99
N ASN A 19 -5.28 13.03 5.57
CA ASN A 19 -4.97 11.64 5.88
C ASN A 19 -5.77 10.72 4.97
N TYR A 20 -5.20 9.56 4.64
CA TYR A 20 -5.80 8.59 3.73
C TYR A 20 -5.64 7.18 4.30
N LEU A 21 -6.57 6.31 3.93
CA LEU A 21 -6.58 4.89 4.23
C LEU A 21 -6.52 4.08 2.93
N PHE A 22 -5.47 3.30 2.74
CA PHE A 22 -5.40 2.27 1.71
C PHE A 22 -5.88 0.93 2.29
N LEU A 23 -6.70 0.21 1.52
CA LEU A 23 -7.18 -1.13 1.83
C LEU A 23 -6.91 -2.09 0.67
N LEU A 24 -6.59 -3.35 0.97
CA LEU A 24 -6.40 -4.43 -0.01
C LEU A 24 -7.13 -5.70 0.43
N LYS A 25 -7.80 -6.34 -0.51
CA LYS A 25 -8.30 -7.71 -0.40
C LYS A 25 -7.34 -8.68 -1.09
N ALA A 26 -6.61 -9.49 -0.33
CA ALA A 26 -5.66 -10.44 -0.91
C ALA A 26 -6.32 -11.48 -1.82
N GLY A 27 -7.55 -11.90 -1.48
CA GLY A 27 -8.26 -12.99 -2.17
C GLY A 27 -8.59 -12.69 -3.63
N ASP A 28 -8.91 -11.44 -3.96
CA ASP A 28 -9.33 -11.03 -5.30
C ASP A 28 -8.56 -9.82 -5.86
N GLY A 29 -7.72 -9.18 -5.05
CA GLY A 29 -6.88 -8.06 -5.46
C GLY A 29 -7.59 -6.70 -5.52
N ARG A 30 -8.83 -6.58 -5.02
CA ARG A 30 -9.51 -5.29 -4.93
C ARG A 30 -8.82 -4.37 -3.94
N THR A 31 -8.75 -3.09 -4.27
CA THR A 31 -8.19 -2.05 -3.40
C THR A 31 -9.07 -0.82 -3.33
N HIS A 32 -9.03 -0.14 -2.20
CA HIS A 32 -9.61 1.19 -2.04
C HIS A 32 -8.56 2.14 -1.46
N VAL A 33 -8.62 3.40 -1.89
CA VAL A 33 -8.10 4.52 -1.12
C VAL A 33 -9.27 5.36 -0.65
N ASN A 34 -9.37 5.58 0.65
CA ASN A 34 -10.32 6.49 1.26
C ASN A 34 -9.60 7.74 1.77
N GLU A 35 -10.25 8.89 1.68
CA GLU A 35 -9.87 10.04 2.53
C GLU A 35 -10.30 9.74 3.97
N ILE A 36 -9.49 10.16 4.95
CA ILE A 36 -9.86 10.18 6.37
C ILE A 36 -10.24 11.62 6.68
N ASN A 37 -11.48 11.80 7.11
CA ASN A 37 -12.04 13.12 7.41
C ASN A 37 -11.34 13.75 8.62
N ALA A 38 -11.46 15.08 8.77
CA ALA A 38 -10.92 15.81 9.90
C ALA A 38 -11.47 15.36 11.26
N ASP A 39 -12.67 14.76 11.29
CA ASP A 39 -13.27 14.16 12.49
C ASP A 39 -12.76 12.73 12.78
N GLY A 40 -11.75 12.26 12.03
CA GLY A 40 -11.13 10.94 12.18
C GLY A 40 -11.92 9.79 11.55
N LYS A 41 -13.10 10.04 10.96
CA LYS A 41 -13.90 9.00 10.31
C LYS A 41 -13.40 8.71 8.90
N ILE A 42 -13.70 7.50 8.43
CA ILE A 42 -13.40 7.10 7.05
C ILE A 42 -14.37 7.80 6.09
N GLY A 43 -13.82 8.68 5.27
CA GLY A 43 -14.51 9.41 4.22
C GLY A 43 -14.66 8.61 2.92
N PRO A 44 -14.99 9.29 1.80
CA PRO A 44 -15.29 8.64 0.54
C PRO A 44 -14.10 7.84 -0.01
N VAL A 45 -14.41 6.84 -0.83
CA VAL A 45 -13.41 6.18 -1.69
C VAL A 45 -13.04 7.15 -2.80
N ILE A 46 -11.76 7.48 -2.92
CA ILE A 46 -11.22 8.41 -3.92
C ILE A 46 -10.45 7.69 -5.05
N ASP A 47 -10.08 6.43 -4.82
CA ASP A 47 -9.47 5.55 -5.81
C ASP A 47 -9.87 4.11 -5.50
N ASN A 48 -10.06 3.30 -6.55
CA ASN A 48 -10.26 1.87 -6.43
C ASN A 48 -9.58 1.18 -7.61
N ARG A 49 -9.04 -0.02 -7.37
CA ARG A 49 -8.37 -0.82 -8.41
C ARG A 49 -8.70 -2.29 -8.25
N ASP A 50 -8.82 -2.96 -9.38
CA ASP A 50 -8.93 -4.41 -9.47
C ASP A 50 -7.59 -4.98 -9.96
N TRP A 51 -6.81 -5.50 -9.03
CA TRP A 51 -5.59 -6.24 -9.38
C TRP A 51 -5.83 -7.74 -9.35
N SER A 52 -4.87 -8.50 -9.86
CA SER A 52 -4.84 -9.95 -9.67
C SER A 52 -4.82 -10.32 -8.19
N SER A 53 -5.39 -11.46 -7.82
CA SER A 53 -5.32 -12.02 -6.46
C SER A 53 -3.90 -12.38 -5.99
N GLY A 54 -3.77 -12.67 -4.69
CA GLY A 54 -2.55 -13.18 -4.08
C GLY A 54 -1.56 -12.12 -3.59
N TRP A 55 -1.95 -10.84 -3.56
CA TRP A 55 -1.19 -9.80 -2.88
C TRP A 55 -1.34 -9.97 -1.38
N THR A 56 -0.27 -10.39 -0.71
CA THR A 56 -0.27 -10.74 0.72
C THR A 56 0.24 -9.61 1.61
N THR A 57 0.81 -8.56 1.02
CA THR A 57 1.36 -7.43 1.75
C THR A 57 1.08 -6.16 0.98
N ALA A 58 0.63 -5.13 1.71
CA ALA A 58 0.57 -3.76 1.24
C ALA A 58 1.09 -2.81 2.32
N LYS A 59 1.99 -1.90 1.96
CA LYS A 59 2.55 -0.89 2.87
C LYS A 59 2.69 0.45 2.15
N THR A 60 2.25 1.51 2.79
CA THR A 60 2.59 2.88 2.38
C THR A 60 3.90 3.31 3.05
N TYR A 61 4.72 4.07 2.34
CA TYR A 61 5.98 4.61 2.85
C TYR A 61 6.28 5.96 2.18
N ALA A 62 7.13 6.78 2.82
CA ALA A 62 7.47 8.10 2.32
C ALA A 62 8.99 8.27 2.15
N ILE A 63 9.38 9.00 1.10
CA ILE A 63 10.75 9.43 0.82
C ILE A 63 10.69 10.88 0.38
N GLY A 64 11.38 11.78 1.08
CA GLY A 64 11.43 13.20 0.73
C GLY A 64 10.05 13.88 0.65
N GLY A 65 9.09 13.45 1.49
CA GLY A 65 7.71 13.96 1.49
C GLY A 65 6.79 13.37 0.42
N GLN A 66 7.33 12.58 -0.52
CA GLN A 66 6.54 11.84 -1.51
C GLN A 66 6.14 10.47 -0.94
N ASN A 67 4.86 10.13 -1.05
CA ASN A 67 4.32 8.84 -0.64
C ASN A 67 4.36 7.81 -1.78
N TYR A 68 4.50 6.54 -1.39
CA TYR A 68 4.58 5.39 -2.27
C TYR A 68 3.78 4.22 -1.68
N LEU A 69 3.38 3.30 -2.54
CA LEU A 69 2.72 2.04 -2.17
C LEU A 69 3.59 0.87 -2.60
N PHE A 70 3.93 0.01 -1.65
CA PHE A 70 4.59 -1.27 -1.89
C PHE A 70 3.59 -2.41 -1.78
N LEU A 71 3.67 -3.37 -2.71
CA LEU A 71 2.86 -4.58 -2.74
C LEU A 71 3.75 -5.80 -2.96
N LEU A 72 3.41 -6.91 -2.32
CA LEU A 72 4.14 -8.18 -2.46
C LEU A 72 3.18 -9.37 -2.44
N LYS A 73 3.46 -10.35 -3.31
CA LYS A 73 2.89 -11.70 -3.27
C LYS A 73 3.91 -12.65 -2.68
N ASN A 74 3.71 -13.11 -1.44
CA ASN A 74 4.67 -13.99 -0.79
C ASN A 74 4.88 -15.33 -1.54
N GLY A 75 3.82 -15.86 -2.18
CA GLY A 75 3.83 -17.18 -2.79
C GLY A 75 4.70 -17.29 -4.04
N ASN A 76 4.99 -16.17 -4.72
CA ASN A 76 5.86 -16.15 -5.90
C ASN A 76 6.88 -15.01 -5.90
N GLY A 77 6.96 -14.22 -4.83
CA GLY A 77 7.89 -13.10 -4.66
C GLY A 77 7.66 -11.92 -5.61
N ARG A 78 6.54 -11.87 -6.36
CA ARG A 78 6.23 -10.70 -7.19
C ARG A 78 5.97 -9.49 -6.31
N MET A 79 6.66 -8.39 -6.60
CA MET A 79 6.46 -7.11 -5.92
C MET A 79 6.22 -5.98 -6.92
N HIS A 80 5.45 -4.98 -6.48
CA HIS A 80 5.24 -3.70 -7.18
C HIS A 80 5.51 -2.55 -6.22
N MET A 81 6.05 -1.46 -6.76
CA MET A 81 6.07 -0.15 -6.12
C MET A 81 5.34 0.84 -7.00
N HIS A 82 4.46 1.63 -6.41
CA HIS A 82 3.72 2.70 -7.06
C HIS A 82 4.03 4.02 -6.38
N GLN A 83 4.11 5.09 -7.16
CA GLN A 83 4.01 6.45 -6.60
C GLN A 83 2.56 6.69 -6.18
N ILE A 84 2.34 7.49 -5.14
CA ILE A 84 1.02 8.01 -4.78
C ILE A 84 0.94 9.47 -5.24
N SER A 85 -0.09 9.83 -6.00
CA SER A 85 -0.24 11.20 -6.50
C SER A 85 -0.61 12.18 -5.37
N PRO A 86 -0.39 13.49 -5.55
CA PRO A 86 -0.72 14.50 -4.53
C PRO A 86 -2.19 14.53 -4.10
N ASP A 87 -3.11 14.01 -4.93
CA ASP A 87 -4.53 13.88 -4.61
C ASP A 87 -4.87 12.58 -3.84
N GLY A 88 -3.84 11.83 -3.42
CA GLY A 88 -3.97 10.59 -2.63
C GLY A 88 -4.21 9.33 -3.44
N LYS A 89 -4.36 9.43 -4.77
CA LYS A 89 -4.62 8.25 -5.61
C LYS A 89 -3.36 7.43 -5.89
N ILE A 90 -3.56 6.17 -6.27
CA ILE A 90 -2.47 5.28 -6.66
C ILE A 90 -1.99 5.71 -8.05
N GLY A 91 -0.76 6.21 -8.11
CA GLY A 91 -0.12 6.67 -9.33
C GLY A 91 0.54 5.53 -10.13
N PRO A 92 1.44 5.88 -11.06
CA PRO A 92 2.10 4.91 -11.92
C PRO A 92 2.94 3.92 -11.12
N ARG A 93 3.08 2.72 -11.66
CA ARG A 93 4.04 1.73 -11.17
C ARG A 93 5.45 2.21 -11.52
N ILE A 94 6.30 2.34 -10.51
CA ILE A 94 7.68 2.82 -10.65
C ILE A 94 8.71 1.70 -10.53
N ASP A 95 8.34 0.56 -9.93
CA ASP A 95 9.18 -0.63 -9.89
C ASP A 95 8.33 -1.91 -9.94
N GLN A 96 8.88 -2.95 -10.53
CA GLN A 96 8.35 -4.30 -10.53
C GLN A 96 9.50 -5.28 -10.53
N ARG A 97 9.49 -6.21 -9.57
CA ARG A 97 10.46 -7.31 -9.51
C ARG A 97 9.78 -8.62 -9.16
N ILE A 98 10.49 -9.70 -9.41
CA ILE A 98 10.16 -11.03 -8.92
C ILE A 98 11.34 -11.47 -8.07
N TRP A 99 11.12 -11.55 -6.77
CA TRP A 99 12.07 -12.14 -5.84
C TRP A 99 11.77 -13.63 -5.65
N SER A 100 12.65 -14.32 -4.94
CA SER A 100 12.33 -15.67 -4.49
C SER A 100 11.14 -15.65 -3.52
N PRO A 101 10.28 -16.69 -3.50
CA PRO A 101 9.09 -16.75 -2.65
C PRO A 101 9.44 -16.82 -1.15
N GLY A 102 8.41 -16.70 -0.30
CA GLY A 102 8.52 -16.92 1.16
C GLY A 102 8.81 -15.68 2.01
N TRP A 103 8.81 -14.48 1.42
CA TRP A 103 8.91 -13.23 2.19
C TRP A 103 7.61 -12.99 2.96
N THR A 104 7.66 -13.06 4.29
CA THR A 104 6.48 -12.99 5.17
C THR A 104 6.40 -11.69 5.96
N THR A 105 7.54 -11.04 6.20
CA THR A 105 7.59 -9.75 6.90
C THR A 105 8.22 -8.70 6.00
N VAL A 106 7.56 -7.55 5.89
CA VAL A 106 8.05 -6.38 5.17
C VAL A 106 7.85 -5.14 6.03
N SER A 107 8.92 -4.37 6.20
CA SER A 107 8.88 -3.10 6.92
C SER A 107 9.70 -2.03 6.19
N PHE A 108 9.18 -0.82 6.19
CA PHE A 108 9.95 0.37 5.86
C PHE A 108 10.29 1.10 7.15
N TYR A 109 11.52 1.59 7.26
CA TYR A 109 11.95 2.41 8.39
C TYR A 109 12.82 3.55 7.88
N SER A 110 12.76 4.69 8.57
CA SER A 110 13.48 5.90 8.20
C SER A 110 14.54 6.24 9.23
N THR A 111 15.67 6.72 8.74
CA THR A 111 16.78 7.26 9.52
C THR A 111 17.14 8.65 8.98
N VAL A 112 18.09 9.33 9.61
CA VAL A 112 18.63 10.59 9.09
C VAL A 112 19.27 10.45 7.70
N GLN A 113 19.67 9.24 7.30
CA GLN A 113 20.29 8.98 6.00
C GLN A 113 19.28 8.62 4.90
N GLY A 114 18.05 8.27 5.28
CA GLY A 114 17.01 7.90 4.32
C GLY A 114 16.05 6.83 4.82
N THR A 115 15.18 6.38 3.91
CA THR A 115 14.20 5.31 4.13
C THR A 115 14.72 4.00 3.54
N TYR A 116 14.63 2.94 4.32
CA TYR A 116 15.13 1.61 3.98
C TYR A 116 14.01 0.57 4.03
N LEU A 117 14.18 -0.48 3.23
CA LEU A 117 13.30 -1.65 3.18
C LEU A 117 13.98 -2.82 3.86
N SER A 118 13.31 -3.43 4.83
CA SER A 118 13.70 -4.71 5.44
C SER A 118 12.67 -5.78 5.11
N LEU A 119 13.15 -6.97 4.75
CA LEU A 119 12.34 -8.15 4.47
C LEU A 119 12.87 -9.36 5.23
N ILE A 120 11.95 -10.17 5.77
CA ILE A 120 12.27 -11.44 6.42
C ILE A 120 11.50 -12.55 5.73
N LYS A 121 12.17 -13.69 5.52
CA LYS A 121 11.55 -14.92 5.04
C LYS A 121 11.24 -15.87 6.19
N ALA A 122 10.17 -16.64 6.01
CA ALA A 122 9.90 -17.84 6.78
C ALA A 122 10.06 -19.08 5.89
#